data_AF-A0A7U9SDH8-F1
#
_entry.id   AF-A0A7U9SDH8-F1
#
_cell.length_a   1.000
_cell.length_b   1.000
_cell.length_c   1.000
_cell.angle_alpha   90.00
_cell.angle_beta   90.00
_cell.angle_gamma   90.00
#
_symmetry.space_group_name_H-M   'P 1'
#
loop_
_entity.id
_entity.type
_entity.pdbx_description
1 polymer ?
#
loop_
_entity_poly.entity_id
_entity_poly.type
_entity_poly.pdbx_seq_one_letter_code
_entity_poly.pdbx_strand_id
1 'polypeptide(L)'
;MEPLRTHDIRAENLTLPENTRTFCVCFAGYDSEKGQDDLVYLAINTYWEDVTITLPDRHGLGAWYLSVNTYGDGNGRYFYPEDSEIRITGEFVMKPRSVAVFTGRRRYLYPTQ
;
A
#
# COMPACT_ATOMS: atom_id res chain seq x y z
N MET A 1 5.25 15.71 -0.81
CA MET A 1 4.65 14.92 0.29
C MET A 1 5.67 14.90 1.42
N GLU A 2 5.26 14.85 2.69
CA GLU A 2 6.24 14.56 3.75
C GLU A 2 6.87 13.18 3.48
N PRO A 3 8.17 12.98 3.77
CA PRO A 3 8.85 11.72 3.47
C PRO A 3 8.23 10.51 4.16
N LEU A 4 7.55 10.72 5.29
CA LEU A 4 6.93 9.69 6.10
C LEU A 4 5.59 10.20 6.64
N ARG A 5 4.53 9.40 6.49
CA ARG A 5 3.23 9.64 7.11
C ARG A 5 2.63 8.38 7.69
N THR A 6 1.98 8.51 8.83
CA THR A 6 1.24 7.42 9.46
C THR A 6 -0.25 7.64 9.26
N HIS A 7 -0.98 6.56 8.99
CA HIS A 7 -2.41 6.55 8.75
C HIS A 7 -3.09 5.51 9.64
N ASP A 8 -4.33 5.74 10.07
CA ASP A 8 -5.13 4.67 10.66
C ASP A 8 -5.65 3.71 9.56
N ILE A 9 -6.77 3.01 9.79
CA ILE A 9 -7.41 2.17 8.77
C ILE A 9 -7.93 2.96 7.56
N ARG A 10 -8.04 4.29 7.67
CA ARG A 10 -8.41 5.23 6.62
C ARG A 10 -7.24 6.13 6.27
N ALA A 11 -6.84 6.15 5.01
CA ALA A 11 -5.71 6.94 4.53
C ALA A 11 -5.88 8.46 4.69
N GLU A 12 -7.10 8.97 4.83
CA GLU A 12 -7.33 10.38 5.14
C GLU A 12 -7.02 10.76 6.60
N ASN A 13 -6.99 9.78 7.50
CA ASN A 13 -6.77 10.01 8.93
C ASN A 13 -5.28 9.89 9.26
N LEU A 14 -4.68 10.95 9.79
CA LEU A 14 -3.25 11.01 10.15
C LEU A 14 -2.96 10.80 11.64
N THR A 15 -4.01 10.61 12.44
CA THR A 15 -3.91 10.44 13.90
C THR A 15 -4.19 8.98 14.24
N LEU A 16 -3.32 8.37 15.04
CA LEU A 16 -3.54 7.02 15.57
C LEU A 16 -4.24 7.09 16.93
N PRO A 17 -5.40 6.44 17.10
CA PRO A 17 -6.00 6.21 18.41
C PRO A 17 -5.08 5.44 19.37
N GLU A 18 -5.24 5.62 20.68
CA GLU A 18 -4.40 4.99 21.72
C GLU A 18 -4.36 3.45 21.65
N ASN A 19 -5.45 2.82 21.21
CA ASN A 19 -5.58 1.36 21.09
C ASN A 19 -5.49 0.88 19.64
N THR A 20 -4.73 1.58 18.80
CA THR A 20 -4.55 1.22 17.40
C THR A 20 -3.89 -0.16 17.27
N ARG A 21 -4.56 -1.08 16.58
CA ARG A 21 -4.05 -2.42 16.26
C ARG A 21 -3.74 -2.61 14.79
N THR A 22 -4.35 -1.77 13.96
CA THR A 22 -4.11 -1.70 12.52
C THR A 22 -3.80 -0.26 12.14
N PHE A 23 -2.67 -0.06 11.48
CA PHE A 23 -2.26 1.23 10.96
C PHE A 23 -1.38 1.03 9.74
N CYS A 24 -1.16 2.12 9.01
CA CYS A 24 -0.34 2.12 7.83
C CYS A 24 0.71 3.23 7.89
N VAL A 25 1.82 3.04 7.18
CA VAL A 25 2.88 4.03 7.05
C VAL A 25 3.18 4.22 5.56
N CYS A 26 3.06 5.45 5.09
CA CYS A 26 3.45 5.87 3.75
C CYS A 26 4.87 6.45 3.78
N PHE A 27 5.74 5.92 2.94
CA PHE A 27 7.07 6.46 2.68
C PHE A 27 7.07 7.05 1.26
N ALA A 28 7.53 8.30 1.16
CA ALA A 28 7.66 9.01 -0.10
C ALA A 28 9.12 9.40 -0.33
N GLY A 29 9.73 8.74 -1.30
CA GLY A 29 11.05 9.05 -1.84
C GLY A 29 10.96 9.53 -3.29
N TYR A 30 12.12 9.84 -3.84
CA TYR A 30 12.27 10.18 -5.25
C TYR A 30 13.46 9.40 -5.81
N ASP A 31 13.20 8.55 -6.81
CA ASP A 31 14.23 7.86 -7.57
C ASP A 31 14.76 8.83 -8.63
N SER A 32 15.93 9.42 -8.35
CA SER A 32 16.57 10.39 -9.25
C SER A 32 17.08 9.77 -10.55
N GLU A 33 17.39 8.47 -10.56
CA GLU A 33 17.85 7.78 -11.77
C GLU A 33 16.68 7.56 -12.73
N LYS A 34 15.50 7.22 -12.20
CA LYS A 34 14.27 7.04 -12.98
C LYS A 34 13.44 8.31 -13.15
N GLY A 35 13.78 9.38 -12.44
CA GLY A 35 13.10 10.67 -12.49
C GLY A 35 11.65 10.62 -11.98
N GLN A 36 11.34 9.76 -10.99
CA GLN A 36 9.96 9.54 -10.51
C GLN A 36 9.86 9.34 -9.00
N ASP A 37 8.67 9.60 -8.45
CA ASP A 37 8.36 9.28 -7.06
C ASP A 37 8.52 7.78 -6.80
N ASP A 38 9.15 7.43 -5.69
CA ASP A 38 9.17 6.08 -5.15
C ASP A 38 8.31 6.05 -3.89
N LEU A 39 7.22 5.28 -3.94
CA LEU A 39 6.19 5.30 -2.92
C LEU A 39 5.99 3.90 -2.38
N VAL A 40 6.12 3.78 -1.06
CA VAL A 40 5.89 2.53 -0.35
C VAL A 40 4.83 2.75 0.71
N TYR A 41 3.79 1.93 0.71
CA TYR A 41 2.76 1.92 1.74
C TYR A 41 2.83 0.60 2.49
N LEU A 42 3.15 0.67 3.77
CA LEU A 42 3.23 -0.47 4.67
C LEU A 42 1.95 -0.52 5.51
N ALA A 43 1.21 -1.62 5.45
CA ALA A 43 0.06 -1.86 6.31
C ALA A 43 0.35 -2.97 7.31
N ILE A 44 0.00 -2.74 8.58
CA ILE A 44 0.23 -3.68 9.67
C ILE A 44 -1.11 -3.90 10.36
N ASN A 45 -1.56 -5.17 10.44
CA ASN A 45 -2.70 -5.58 11.25
C ASN A 45 -2.23 -6.56 12.33
N THR A 46 -2.10 -6.09 13.56
CA THR A 46 -1.80 -6.94 14.74
C THR A 46 -3.07 -7.54 15.36
N TYR A 47 -4.25 -7.12 14.91
CA TYR A 47 -5.53 -7.54 15.43
C TYR A 47 -5.86 -8.98 15.04
N TRP A 48 -6.85 -9.55 15.72
CA TRP A 48 -7.28 -10.93 15.51
C TRP A 48 -8.38 -11.10 14.46
N GLU A 49 -8.93 -10.00 13.96
CA GLU A 49 -9.99 -9.99 12.95
C GLU A 49 -9.45 -9.43 11.62
N ASP A 50 -10.21 -9.68 10.56
CA ASP A 50 -10.03 -9.01 9.29
C ASP A 50 -10.31 -7.51 9.46
N VAL A 51 -9.46 -6.68 8.88
CA VAL A 51 -9.61 -5.21 8.93
C VAL A 51 -9.47 -4.66 7.51
N THR A 52 -10.51 -3.98 7.04
CA THR A 52 -10.44 -3.25 5.77
C THR A 52 -9.70 -1.94 5.98
N ILE A 53 -8.69 -1.69 5.15
CA ILE A 53 -7.97 -0.43 5.08
C ILE A 53 -8.24 0.29 3.77
N THR A 54 -8.17 1.61 3.75
CA THR A 54 -8.07 2.40 2.52
C THR A 54 -6.62 2.81 2.26
N LEU A 55 -6.24 2.89 0.99
CA LEU A 55 -4.91 3.41 0.57
C LEU A 55 -5.05 4.87 0.12
N PRO A 56 -3.99 5.70 0.25
CA PRO A 56 -4.05 7.10 -0.16
C PRO A 56 -4.41 7.26 -1.63
N ASP A 57 -5.32 8.17 -1.94
CA ASP A 57 -5.63 8.51 -3.33
C ASP A 57 -4.35 9.05 -4.02
N ARG A 58 -4.08 8.52 -5.21
CA ARG A 58 -2.98 8.95 -6.06
C ARG A 58 -3.39 10.08 -7.01
N HIS A 59 -4.63 10.58 -6.94
CA HIS A 59 -5.18 11.69 -7.73
C HIS A 59 -4.92 11.55 -9.23
N GLY A 60 -5.07 10.33 -9.76
CA GLY A 60 -4.84 10.02 -11.18
C GLY A 60 -3.37 9.88 -11.60
N LEU A 61 -2.40 10.09 -10.70
CA LEU A 61 -0.96 9.98 -10.98
C LEU A 61 -0.47 8.53 -11.07
N GLY A 62 -1.28 7.56 -10.67
CA GLY A 62 -0.85 6.16 -10.60
C GLY A 62 -1.84 5.25 -9.87
N ALA A 63 -1.37 4.06 -9.54
CA ALA A 63 -2.11 3.10 -8.72
C ALA A 63 -1.18 2.42 -7.71
N TRP A 64 -1.77 1.86 -6.67
CA TRP A 64 -1.06 1.00 -5.72
C TRP A 64 -1.07 -0.44 -6.21
N TYR A 65 0.03 -1.12 -5.97
CA TYR A 65 0.27 -2.51 -6.35
C TYR A 65 0.73 -3.28 -5.13
N LEU A 66 0.12 -4.43 -4.85
CA LEU A 66 0.52 -5.31 -3.76
C LEU A 66 1.84 -6.00 -4.12
N SER A 67 2.87 -5.78 -3.32
CA SER A 67 4.23 -6.32 -3.51
C SER A 67 4.52 -7.47 -2.54
N VAL A 68 4.03 -7.35 -1.30
CA VAL A 68 4.14 -8.40 -0.26
C VAL A 68 2.83 -8.49 0.51
N ASN A 69 2.37 -9.71 0.78
CA ASN A 69 1.31 -9.99 1.75
C ASN A 69 1.69 -11.23 2.55
N THR A 70 2.01 -11.06 3.83
CA THR A 70 2.43 -12.16 4.73
C THR A 70 1.34 -13.17 5.03
N TYR A 71 0.06 -12.82 4.84
CA TYR A 71 -1.02 -13.82 4.89
C TYR A 71 -1.00 -14.75 3.66
N GLY A 72 -0.54 -14.21 2.54
CA GLY A 72 -0.50 -14.89 1.25
C GLY A 72 -1.84 -14.93 0.54
N ASP A 73 -1.87 -15.58 -0.62
CA ASP A 73 -3.05 -15.78 -1.48
C ASP A 73 -3.78 -17.11 -1.23
N GLY A 74 -3.33 -17.89 -0.25
CA GLY A 74 -3.83 -19.26 0.00
C GLY A 74 -3.17 -20.35 -0.84
N ASN A 75 -2.34 -20.01 -1.83
CA ASN A 75 -1.60 -20.93 -2.69
C ASN A 75 -0.07 -20.90 -2.43
N GLY A 76 0.34 -20.34 -1.28
CA GLY A 76 1.74 -20.22 -0.90
C GLY A 76 2.47 -19.02 -1.52
N ARG A 77 1.75 -18.10 -2.17
CA ARG A 77 2.35 -16.86 -2.69
C ARG A 77 2.25 -15.74 -1.67
N TYR A 78 3.40 -15.21 -1.27
CA TYR A 78 3.52 -14.09 -0.31
C TYR A 78 4.18 -12.85 -0.94
N PHE A 79 4.83 -13.02 -2.08
CA PHE A 79 5.56 -11.99 -2.81
C PHE A 79 5.04 -11.89 -4.24
N TYR A 80 4.96 -10.65 -4.73
CA TYR A 80 4.40 -10.30 -6.01
C TYR A 80 5.44 -9.42 -6.74
N PRO A 81 6.31 -10.02 -7.57
CA PRO A 81 7.28 -9.25 -8.33
C PRO A 81 6.61 -8.29 -9.30
N GLU A 82 7.34 -7.24 -9.68
CA GLU A 82 6.96 -6.30 -10.74
C GLU A 82 6.41 -7.05 -11.98
N ASP A 83 5.39 -6.47 -12.62
CA ASP A 83 4.60 -7.07 -13.72
C ASP A 83 3.66 -8.22 -13.33
N SER A 84 3.75 -8.73 -12.10
CA SER A 84 2.83 -9.74 -11.57
C SER A 84 2.09 -9.28 -10.30
N GLU A 85 2.23 -7.99 -9.96
CA GLU A 85 1.61 -7.35 -8.82
C GLU A 85 0.09 -7.22 -8.99
N ILE A 86 -0.63 -7.29 -7.87
CA ILE A 86 -2.08 -7.09 -7.86
C ILE A 86 -2.36 -5.60 -7.70
N ARG A 87 -2.96 -4.97 -8.70
CA ARG A 87 -3.42 -3.59 -8.61
C ARG A 87 -4.54 -3.47 -7.57
N ILE A 88 -4.36 -2.54 -6.63
CA ILE A 88 -5.32 -2.25 -5.57
C ILE A 88 -6.12 -1.00 -5.92
N THR A 89 -7.45 -1.10 -5.82
CA THR A 89 -8.38 -0.01 -6.10
C THR A 89 -9.12 0.38 -4.83
N GLY A 90 -8.63 1.41 -4.14
CA GLY A 90 -9.28 1.99 -2.97
C GLY A 90 -9.00 1.22 -1.67
N GLU A 91 -9.46 -0.01 -1.59
CA GLU A 91 -9.48 -0.78 -0.33
C GLU A 91 -8.69 -2.10 -0.40
N PHE A 92 -8.21 -2.53 0.76
CA PHE A 92 -7.58 -3.84 0.94
C PHE A 92 -7.99 -4.46 2.27
N VAL A 93 -8.23 -5.77 2.29
CA VAL A 93 -8.58 -6.50 3.51
C VAL A 93 -7.31 -7.08 4.13
N MET A 94 -6.86 -6.48 5.22
CA MET A 94 -5.79 -7.02 6.05
C MET A 94 -6.30 -8.19 6.87
N LYS A 95 -5.73 -9.36 6.67
CA LYS A 95 -6.04 -10.57 7.45
C LYS A 95 -5.40 -10.50 8.85
N PRO A 96 -5.82 -11.33 9.81
CA PRO A 96 -5.35 -11.24 11.19
C PRO A 96 -3.84 -11.44 11.27
N ARG A 97 -3.17 -10.64 12.12
CA ARG A 97 -1.73 -10.79 12.42
C ARG A 97 -0.86 -10.81 11.16
N SER A 98 -1.11 -9.87 10.25
CA SER A 98 -0.42 -9.79 8.97
C SER A 98 0.13 -8.39 8.68
N VAL A 99 1.11 -8.38 7.80
CA VAL A 99 1.72 -7.20 7.18
C VAL A 99 1.58 -7.31 5.65
N ALA A 100 1.28 -6.18 5.02
CA ALA A 100 1.26 -6.03 3.56
C ALA A 100 2.08 -4.80 3.14
N VAL A 101 2.75 -4.91 2.00
CA VAL A 101 3.53 -3.83 1.38
C VAL A 101 2.94 -3.55 0.02
N PHE A 102 2.67 -2.27 -0.24
CA PHE A 102 2.22 -1.78 -1.52
C PHE A 102 3.25 -0.81 -2.10
N THR A 103 3.45 -0.88 -3.41
CA THR A 103 4.29 0.06 -4.15
C THR A 103 3.41 0.94 -5.03
N GLY A 104 3.63 2.25 -4.97
CA GLY A 104 2.95 3.20 -5.82
C GLY A 104 3.65 3.27 -7.17
N ARG A 105 2.94 2.93 -8.25
CA ARG A 105 3.48 3.01 -9.61
C ARG A 105 2.73 4.07 -10.40
N ARG A 106 3.47 4.81 -11.24
CA ARG A 106 2.89 5.75 -12.20
C ARG A 106 2.02 5.00 -13.20
N ARG A 107 0.97 5.63 -13.69
CA ARG A 107 0.23 5.08 -14.83
C ARG A 107 1.17 5.11 -16.03
N TYR A 108 1.55 3.95 -16.57
CA TYR A 108 2.13 3.92 -17.91
C TYR A 108 1.08 4.49 -18.86
N LEU A 109 1.31 5.70 -19.33
CA LEU A 109 0.67 6.17 -20.54
C LEU A 109 1.29 5.33 -21.65
N TYR A 110 0.63 4.24 -22.02
CA TYR A 110 0.85 3.72 -23.36
C TYR A 110 0.59 4.89 -24.31
N PRO A 111 1.51 5.21 -25.25
CA PRO A 111 1.15 6.14 -26.31
C PRO A 111 -0.05 5.51 -27.01
N THR A 112 -1.15 6.24 -27.06
CA THR A 112 -2.29 5.89 -27.91
C THR A 112 -1.72 5.64 -29.31
N GLN A 113 -1.88 4.42 -29.83
CA GLN A 113 -1.63 4.15 -31.25
C GLN A 113 -2.54 5.01 -32.11
#